data_AF-A0A0M0JPY1-F1
#
_entry.id   AF-A0A0M0JPY1-F1
#
_cell.length_a   1.000
_cell.length_b   1.000
_cell.length_c   1.000
_cell.angle_alpha   90.00
_cell.angle_beta   90.00
_cell.angle_gamma   90.00
#
_symmetry.space_group_name_H-M   'P 1'
#
loop_
_entity.id
_entity.type
_entity.pdbx_description
1 polymer ?
#
loop_
_entity_poly.entity_id
_entity_poly.type
_entity_poly.pdbx_seq_one_letter_code
_entity_poly.pdbx_strand_id
1 'polypeptide(L)'
;MRCTVKRLREKHTLELYLEEGNVFVLSATRKGKEWIISEQQQGCEPRKHLARVRQGKERTFSIVRARHDGHESAPELCYVAHSTHQLGNGLPDLNVMRVAMPRPPIGALDAQHGELGRVLGELGAKRSPEHVSILESRRPKWNARTETYELPFGGRANWASARNFQLVERGASEGSAVALLYGKMEEDEFALDFAFPLSLLNAFAIVLTTWGW
;
A
#
# COMPACT_ATOMS: atom_id res chain seq x y z
N MET A 1 4.75 -2.43 13.28
CA MET A 1 5.44 -1.12 13.30
C MET A 1 4.39 -0.04 13.12
N ARG A 2 4.54 1.10 13.80
CA ARG A 2 3.62 2.24 13.68
C ARG A 2 4.36 3.46 13.13
N CYS A 3 3.78 4.05 12.11
CA CYS A 3 4.34 5.18 11.39
C CYS A 3 3.27 6.24 11.13
N THR A 4 3.74 7.44 10.79
CA THR A 4 2.92 8.56 10.36
C THR A 4 3.34 8.96 8.95
N VAL A 5 2.38 9.16 8.05
CA VAL A 5 2.58 9.69 6.70
C VAL A 5 2.05 11.11 6.64
N LYS A 6 2.93 12.07 6.34
CA LYS A 6 2.62 13.50 6.26
C LYS A 6 2.69 13.99 4.81
N ARG A 7 1.72 14.78 4.39
CA ARG A 7 1.66 15.39 3.06
C ARG A 7 2.25 16.80 3.06
N LEU A 8 3.22 17.02 2.17
CA LEU A 8 3.80 18.33 1.90
C LEU A 8 3.15 18.93 0.65
N ARG A 9 2.34 19.97 0.85
CA ARG A 9 1.47 20.54 -0.20
C ARG A 9 2.23 21.08 -1.40
N GLU A 10 3.37 21.71 -1.18
CA GLU A 10 4.08 22.50 -2.21
C GLU A 10 4.72 21.66 -3.33
N LYS A 11 5.04 20.37 -3.09
CA LYS A 11 5.81 19.56 -4.05
C LYS A 11 5.23 18.17 -4.33
N HIS A 12 3.93 17.95 -4.09
CA HIS A 12 3.32 16.61 -4.21
C HIS A 12 4.18 15.52 -3.55
N THR A 13 4.67 15.82 -2.35
CA THR A 13 5.61 14.97 -1.62
C THR A 13 4.91 14.42 -0.38
N LEU A 14 5.16 13.15 -0.11
CA LEU A 14 4.74 12.48 1.11
C LEU A 14 6.00 12.09 1.89
N GLU A 15 5.97 12.27 3.20
CA GLU A 15 7.04 11.86 4.09
C GLU A 15 6.53 10.85 5.10
N LEU A 16 7.38 9.90 5.46
CA LEU A 16 7.11 8.82 6.39
C LEU A 16 7.98 9.00 7.63
N TYR A 17 7.34 8.96 8.79
CA TYR A 17 7.95 9.10 10.10
C TYR A 17 7.66 7.85 10.94
N LEU A 18 8.63 7.37 11.72
CA LEU A 18 8.33 6.48 12.83
C LEU A 18 7.61 7.28 13.91
N GLU A 19 6.53 6.74 14.46
CA GLU A 19 5.81 7.43 15.54
C GLU A 19 6.67 7.56 16.80
N GLU A 20 7.44 6.52 17.12
CA GLU A 20 8.39 6.55 18.21
C GLU A 20 9.52 7.54 17.89
N GLY A 21 9.56 8.64 18.64
CA GLY A 21 10.54 9.71 18.46
C GLY A 21 10.31 10.63 17.27
N ASN A 22 9.20 10.48 16.52
CA ASN A 22 8.89 11.29 15.33
C ASN A 22 10.07 11.35 14.34
N VAL A 23 10.70 10.20 14.09
CA VAL A 23 11.93 10.09 13.30
C VAL A 23 11.59 9.95 11.83
N PHE A 24 12.10 10.84 11.00
CA PHE A 24 11.98 10.73 9.54
C PHE A 24 12.63 9.45 9.02
N VAL A 25 11.98 8.77 8.07
CA VAL A 25 12.50 7.55 7.44
C VAL A 25 12.63 7.69 5.93
N LEU A 26 11.52 8.00 5.26
CA LEU A 26 11.43 8.01 3.80
C LEU A 26 10.64 9.21 3.32
N SER A 27 10.96 9.66 2.11
CA SER A 27 10.14 10.58 1.33
C SER A 27 9.73 9.92 0.03
N ALA A 28 8.60 10.36 -0.52
CA ALA A 28 8.16 10.01 -1.85
C ALA A 28 7.69 11.25 -2.58
N THR A 29 8.28 11.53 -3.73
CA THR A 29 7.89 12.66 -4.58
C THR A 29 7.24 12.14 -5.86
N ARG A 30 6.09 12.71 -6.21
CA ARG A 30 5.41 12.38 -7.45
C ARG A 30 6.07 13.09 -8.63
N LYS A 31 6.47 12.34 -9.66
CA LYS A 31 6.95 12.85 -10.95
C LYS A 31 6.08 12.26 -12.06
N GLY A 32 5.12 13.04 -12.56
CA GLY A 32 4.15 12.59 -13.55
C GLY A 32 3.26 11.45 -13.03
N LYS A 33 3.36 10.28 -13.67
CA LYS A 33 2.61 9.06 -13.31
C LYS A 33 3.38 8.11 -12.38
N GLU A 34 4.54 8.54 -11.89
CA GLU A 34 5.37 7.73 -11.02
C GLU A 34 5.59 8.41 -9.67
N TRP A 35 5.74 7.59 -8.64
CA TRP A 35 6.33 8.02 -7.38
C TRP A 35 7.76 7.54 -7.28
N ILE A 36 8.62 8.40 -6.78
CA ILE A 36 10.02 8.08 -6.51
C ILE A 36 10.24 8.16 -5.01
N ILE A 37 10.66 7.05 -4.41
CA ILE A 37 10.91 6.92 -2.97
C ILE A 37 12.40 7.11 -2.69
N SER A 38 12.74 7.90 -1.68
CA SER A 38 14.12 8.22 -1.26
C SER A 38 14.28 8.29 0.27
N GLU A 39 15.50 8.17 0.75
CA GLU A 39 15.88 8.31 2.18
C GLU A 39 16.19 9.75 2.58
N GLN A 40 15.78 10.74 1.78
CA GLN A 40 16.15 12.13 1.97
C GLN A 40 14.91 12.98 2.22
N GLN A 41 15.00 13.88 3.19
CA GLN A 41 13.97 14.89 3.43
C GLN A 41 13.88 15.89 2.28
N GLN A 42 12.72 16.52 2.17
CA GLN A 42 12.49 17.58 1.19
C GLN A 42 13.57 18.68 1.30
N GLY A 43 14.14 19.08 0.16
CA GLY A 43 15.12 20.19 0.09
C GLY A 43 16.59 19.77 0.01
N CYS A 44 16.91 18.49 0.26
CA CYS A 44 18.25 17.95 0.02
C CYS A 44 18.44 17.53 -1.45
N GLU A 45 19.66 17.65 -1.98
CA GLU A 45 19.96 17.14 -3.31
C GLU A 45 19.79 15.61 -3.40
N PRO A 46 19.12 15.09 -4.45
CA PRO A 46 18.83 13.67 -4.58
C PRO A 46 20.11 12.85 -4.75
N ARG A 47 20.51 12.11 -3.71
CA ARG A 47 21.70 11.24 -3.75
C ARG A 47 21.42 9.82 -4.23
N LYS A 48 20.24 9.27 -3.91
CA LYS A 48 19.85 7.89 -4.28
C LYS A 48 18.35 7.66 -4.14
N HIS A 49 17.72 7.10 -5.17
CA HIS A 49 16.34 6.62 -5.09
C HIS A 49 16.34 5.15 -4.62
N LEU A 50 15.37 4.76 -3.80
CA LEU A 50 15.22 3.40 -3.27
C LEU A 50 14.25 2.53 -4.07
N ALA A 51 13.14 3.13 -4.51
CA ALA A 51 12.11 2.43 -5.27
C ALA A 51 11.29 3.40 -6.10
N ARG A 52 10.60 2.85 -7.09
CA ARG A 52 9.64 3.56 -7.94
C ARG A 52 8.30 2.85 -7.88
N VAL A 53 7.23 3.64 -7.77
CA VAL A 53 5.86 3.15 -7.95
C VAL A 53 5.39 3.66 -9.30
N ARG A 54 5.14 2.74 -10.24
CA ARG A 54 4.71 3.06 -11.59
C ARG A 54 3.25 2.73 -11.77
N GLN A 55 2.45 3.70 -12.20
CA GLN A 55 1.06 3.45 -12.56
C GLN A 55 0.97 2.80 -13.96
N GLY A 56 0.38 1.63 -14.02
CA GLY A 56 0.10 0.87 -15.25
C GLY A 56 -1.27 1.16 -15.85
N LYS A 57 -1.79 0.22 -16.65
CA LYS A 57 -3.15 0.24 -17.20
C LYS A 57 -4.16 -0.21 -16.13
N GLU A 58 -5.44 0.06 -16.33
CA GLU A 58 -6.54 -0.52 -15.52
C GLU A 58 -6.38 -0.33 -14.00
N ARG A 59 -5.88 0.83 -13.56
CA ARG A 59 -5.65 1.14 -12.13
C ARG A 59 -4.72 0.12 -11.41
N THR A 60 -3.74 -0.39 -12.15
CA THR A 60 -2.67 -1.24 -11.60
C THR A 60 -1.40 -0.44 -11.34
N PHE A 61 -0.55 -0.93 -10.44
CA PHE A 61 0.71 -0.30 -10.06
C PHE A 61 1.79 -1.36 -9.86
N SER A 62 2.96 -1.15 -10.46
CA SER A 62 4.15 -1.95 -10.19
C SER A 62 5.09 -1.17 -9.27
N ILE A 63 5.59 -1.83 -8.23
CA ILE A 63 6.52 -1.27 -7.26
C ILE A 63 7.85 -1.98 -7.47
N VAL A 64 8.85 -1.23 -7.92
CA VAL A 64 10.15 -1.77 -8.35
C VAL A 64 11.25 -1.14 -7.53
N ARG A 65 12.18 -1.96 -7.02
CA ARG A 65 13.38 -1.46 -6.32
C ARG A 65 14.28 -0.71 -7.29
N ALA A 66 14.87 0.41 -6.89
CA ALA A 66 15.89 1.07 -7.69
C ALA A 66 17.21 0.28 -7.59
N ARG A 67 17.83 -0.03 -8.72
CA ARG A 67 19.19 -0.58 -8.76
C ARG A 67 20.23 0.53 -9.01
N HIS A 68 21.44 0.28 -8.54
CA HIS A 68 22.57 1.21 -8.64
C HIS A 68 23.18 1.28 -10.05
N ASP A 69 22.87 0.29 -10.89
CA ASP A 69 23.43 0.06 -12.22
C ASP A 69 22.54 0.59 -13.36
N GLY A 70 21.35 1.12 -13.06
CA GLY A 70 20.41 1.63 -14.07
C GLY A 70 19.72 0.55 -14.91
N HIS A 71 19.94 -0.74 -14.65
CA HIS A 71 19.29 -1.81 -15.40
C HIS A 71 17.80 -1.96 -15.03
N GLU A 72 16.94 -2.09 -16.04
CA GLU A 72 15.47 -2.19 -15.91
C GLU A 72 14.97 -3.50 -15.29
N SER A 73 15.82 -4.52 -15.10
CA SER A 73 15.45 -5.83 -14.55
C SER A 73 15.43 -5.90 -13.02
N ALA A 74 15.18 -4.77 -12.36
CA ALA A 74 15.12 -4.72 -10.91
C ALA A 74 13.90 -5.52 -10.37
N PRO A 75 14.04 -6.18 -9.21
CA PRO A 75 12.98 -7.01 -8.67
C PRO A 75 11.70 -6.21 -8.40
N GLU A 76 10.58 -6.82 -8.75
CA GLU A 76 9.27 -6.31 -8.38
C GLU A 76 9.03 -6.61 -6.91
N LEU A 77 8.93 -5.54 -6.10
CA LEU A 77 8.68 -5.65 -4.66
C LEU A 77 7.23 -6.02 -4.39
N CYS A 78 6.33 -5.36 -5.11
CA CYS A 78 4.88 -5.53 -5.00
C CYS A 78 4.21 -5.17 -6.32
N TYR A 79 3.07 -5.79 -6.58
CA TYR A 79 2.14 -5.37 -7.64
C TYR A 79 0.77 -5.13 -7.00
N VAL A 80 0.17 -3.98 -7.29
CA VAL A 80 -1.10 -3.55 -6.70
C VAL A 80 -2.13 -3.40 -7.81
N ALA A 81 -3.30 -4.01 -7.64
CA ALA A 81 -4.45 -3.84 -8.52
C ALA A 81 -5.60 -3.23 -7.73
N HIS A 82 -6.12 -2.09 -8.19
CA HIS A 82 -7.31 -1.47 -7.60
C HIS A 82 -8.57 -1.92 -8.34
N SER A 83 -9.66 -2.05 -7.60
CA SER A 83 -11.00 -2.27 -8.13
C SER A 83 -12.03 -1.57 -7.26
N THR A 84 -13.28 -1.53 -7.70
CA THR A 84 -14.40 -1.07 -6.87
C THR A 84 -15.29 -2.24 -6.47
N HIS A 85 -15.93 -2.12 -5.30
CA HIS A 85 -16.89 -3.11 -4.83
C HIS A 85 -18.13 -2.41 -4.29
N GLN A 86 -19.30 -2.83 -4.76
CA GLN A 86 -20.57 -2.30 -4.30
C GLN A 86 -20.90 -2.91 -2.93
N LEU A 87 -21.05 -2.08 -1.89
CA LEU A 87 -21.41 -2.54 -0.55
C LEU A 87 -22.90 -2.84 -0.39
N GLY A 88 -23.74 -2.22 -1.21
CA GLY A 88 -25.18 -2.40 -1.19
C GLY A 88 -25.88 -1.42 -2.12
N ASN A 89 -27.19 -1.59 -2.27
CA ASN A 89 -28.00 -0.72 -3.11
C ASN A 89 -28.02 0.71 -2.55
N GLY A 90 -27.72 1.70 -3.40
CA GLY A 90 -27.73 3.12 -3.02
C GLY A 90 -26.51 3.60 -2.23
N LEU A 91 -25.54 2.73 -1.93
CA LEU A 91 -24.28 3.11 -1.29
C LEU A 91 -23.19 3.38 -2.32
N PRO A 92 -22.21 4.25 -2.01
CA PRO A 92 -21.08 4.48 -2.89
C PRO A 92 -20.22 3.22 -3.04
N ASP A 93 -19.63 3.09 -4.21
CA ASP A 93 -18.64 2.05 -4.49
C ASP A 93 -17.42 2.20 -3.57
N LEU A 94 -17.03 1.11 -2.92
CA LEU A 94 -15.84 1.07 -2.09
C LEU A 94 -14.61 0.79 -2.96
N ASN A 95 -13.63 1.69 -2.92
CA ASN A 95 -12.31 1.43 -3.46
C ASN A 95 -11.65 0.29 -2.66
N VAL A 96 -11.24 -0.76 -3.36
CA VAL A 96 -10.53 -1.90 -2.80
C VAL A 96 -9.27 -2.19 -3.61
N MET A 97 -8.32 -2.90 -3.01
CA MET A 97 -7.13 -3.33 -3.70
C MET A 97 -6.77 -4.78 -3.39
N ARG A 98 -6.03 -5.38 -4.31
CA ARG A 98 -5.22 -6.58 -4.07
C ARG A 98 -3.76 -6.24 -4.26
N VAL A 99 -2.92 -6.81 -3.40
CA VAL A 99 -1.46 -6.66 -3.46
C VAL A 99 -0.85 -8.04 -3.59
N ALA A 100 -0.09 -8.29 -4.64
CA ALA A 100 0.79 -9.45 -4.73
C ALA A 100 2.22 -9.03 -4.37
N MET A 101 2.89 -9.87 -3.60
CA MET A 101 4.29 -9.66 -3.22
C MET A 101 5.00 -11.00 -3.00
N PRO A 102 6.32 -11.08 -3.20
CA PRO A 102 7.08 -12.27 -2.86
C PRO A 102 6.92 -12.60 -1.37
N ARG A 103 6.71 -13.88 -1.02
CA ARG A 103 6.55 -14.34 0.36
C ARG A 103 7.92 -14.43 1.07
N PRO A 104 8.19 -13.66 2.14
CA PRO A 104 9.40 -13.86 2.95
C PRO A 104 9.21 -15.06 3.92
N PRO A 105 10.27 -15.80 4.34
CA PRO A 105 11.65 -15.84 3.88
C PRO A 105 11.95 -17.24 3.31
N ILE A 106 11.65 -17.51 2.04
CA ILE A 106 12.06 -18.77 1.42
C ILE A 106 12.84 -18.43 0.15
N GLY A 107 14.09 -17.98 0.39
CA GLY A 107 15.16 -17.89 -0.60
C GLY A 107 14.95 -16.91 -1.75
N ALA A 108 15.19 -15.62 -1.52
CA ALA A 108 15.71 -14.63 -2.48
C ALA A 108 15.30 -14.75 -3.97
N LEU A 109 14.07 -15.18 -4.27
CA LEU A 109 13.50 -15.07 -5.61
C LEU A 109 12.90 -13.68 -5.69
N ASP A 110 13.79 -12.74 -6.02
CA ASP A 110 13.43 -11.49 -6.67
C ASP A 110 12.38 -11.82 -7.75
N ALA A 111 11.11 -11.48 -7.51
CA ALA A 111 10.05 -11.76 -8.48
C ALA A 111 10.43 -11.10 -9.80
N GLN A 112 10.35 -11.89 -10.88
CA GLN A 112 10.67 -11.37 -12.20
C GLN A 112 9.66 -10.29 -12.55
N HIS A 113 10.10 -9.28 -13.31
CA HIS A 113 9.21 -8.21 -13.75
C HIS A 113 7.97 -8.78 -14.44
N GLY A 114 6.78 -8.38 -13.97
CA GLY A 114 5.50 -8.83 -14.53
C GLY A 114 4.97 -10.16 -13.96
N GLU A 115 5.75 -10.89 -13.16
CA GLU A 115 5.30 -12.13 -12.53
C GLU A 115 4.12 -11.89 -11.58
N LEU A 116 4.22 -10.90 -10.69
CA LEU A 116 3.18 -10.64 -9.69
C LEU A 116 1.89 -10.12 -10.34
N GLY A 117 2.02 -9.32 -11.40
CA GLY A 117 0.90 -8.88 -12.21
C GLY A 117 0.17 -10.05 -12.89
N ARG A 118 0.91 -10.99 -13.46
CA ARG A 118 0.35 -12.23 -14.02
C ARG A 118 -0.36 -13.07 -12.96
N VAL A 119 0.26 -13.21 -11.78
CA VAL A 119 -0.35 -13.93 -10.65
C VAL A 119 -1.68 -13.28 -10.26
N LEU A 120 -1.76 -11.95 -10.11
CA LEU A 120 -3.03 -11.25 -9.85
C LEU A 120 -4.07 -11.45 -10.95
N GLY A 121 -3.67 -11.50 -12.23
CA GLY A 121 -4.60 -11.77 -13.34
C GLY A 121 -5.18 -13.19 -13.32
N GLU A 122 -4.38 -14.19 -12.96
CA GLU A 122 -4.77 -15.61 -12.94
C GLU A 122 -5.51 -16.05 -11.67
N LEU A 123 -5.50 -15.20 -10.63
CA LEU A 123 -5.99 -15.51 -9.28
C LEU A 123 -7.50 -15.77 -9.16
N GLY A 124 -8.27 -15.49 -10.22
CA GLY A 124 -9.72 -15.69 -10.27
C GLY A 124 -10.19 -17.13 -10.00
N ALA A 125 -9.40 -18.17 -10.34
CA ALA A 125 -9.83 -19.58 -10.26
C ALA A 125 -8.85 -20.53 -9.56
N LYS A 126 -7.67 -20.08 -9.12
CA LYS A 126 -6.62 -20.94 -8.55
C LYS A 126 -6.10 -20.44 -7.21
N ARG A 127 -5.57 -21.38 -6.42
CA ARG A 127 -4.78 -21.10 -5.21
C ARG A 127 -3.55 -20.27 -5.62
N SER A 128 -3.13 -19.35 -4.75
CA SER A 128 -1.93 -18.56 -4.96
C SER A 128 -0.70 -19.46 -5.05
N PRO A 129 0.31 -19.11 -5.89
CA PRO A 129 1.61 -19.77 -5.85
C PRO A 129 2.19 -19.72 -4.42
N GLU A 130 2.89 -20.77 -4.00
CA GLU A 130 3.41 -20.88 -2.63
C GLU A 130 4.43 -19.77 -2.29
N HIS A 131 5.11 -19.23 -3.30
CA HIS A 131 6.11 -18.17 -3.18
C HIS A 131 5.54 -16.74 -3.25
N VAL A 132 4.22 -16.58 -3.42
CA VAL A 132 3.56 -15.27 -3.50
C VAL A 132 2.54 -15.11 -2.38
N SER A 133 2.72 -14.05 -1.59
CA SER A 133 1.72 -13.58 -0.65
C SER A 133 0.75 -12.62 -1.34
N ILE A 134 -0.53 -12.79 -1.07
CA ILE A 134 -1.57 -11.86 -1.55
C ILE A 134 -2.24 -11.23 -0.35
N LEU A 135 -2.29 -9.91 -0.36
CA LEU A 135 -3.09 -9.13 0.58
C LEU A 135 -4.31 -8.56 -0.15
N GLU A 136 -5.44 -8.48 0.53
CA GLU A 136 -6.68 -7.90 0.00
C GLU A 136 -7.26 -6.89 0.99
N SER A 137 -7.97 -5.89 0.47
CA SER A 137 -8.72 -4.95 1.32
C SER A 137 -9.75 -5.69 2.16
N ARG A 138 -9.66 -5.49 3.48
CA ARG A 138 -10.69 -5.92 4.42
C ARG A 138 -11.95 -5.10 4.20
N ARG A 139 -13.08 -5.80 4.03
CA ARG A 139 -14.37 -5.14 3.80
C ARG A 139 -14.97 -4.63 5.12
N PRO A 140 -15.61 -3.46 5.11
CA PRO A 140 -16.37 -3.00 6.26
C PRO A 140 -17.56 -3.95 6.48
N LYS A 141 -18.00 -4.05 7.72
CA LYS A 141 -19.16 -4.88 8.10
C LYS A 141 -20.34 -3.99 8.42
N TRP A 142 -21.53 -4.47 8.09
CA TRP A 142 -22.76 -3.84 8.52
C TRP A 142 -22.86 -3.91 10.05
N ASN A 143 -22.99 -2.75 10.69
CA ASN A 143 -23.32 -2.63 12.09
C ASN A 143 -24.80 -2.27 12.21
N ALA A 144 -25.62 -3.23 12.65
CA ALA A 144 -27.06 -3.04 12.78
C ALA A 144 -27.47 -2.03 13.86
N ARG A 145 -26.59 -1.69 14.81
CA ARG A 145 -26.88 -0.70 15.86
C ARG A 145 -26.73 0.74 15.37
N THR A 146 -25.73 0.98 14.53
CA THR A 146 -25.45 2.31 13.97
C THR A 146 -26.02 2.45 12.56
N GLU A 147 -26.51 1.37 11.96
CA GLU A 147 -26.99 1.30 10.58
C GLU A 147 -25.96 1.78 9.56
N THR A 148 -24.69 1.44 9.79
CA THR A 148 -23.58 1.83 8.91
C THR A 148 -22.61 0.68 8.65
N TYR A 149 -21.88 0.79 7.54
CA TYR A 149 -20.74 -0.08 7.26
C TYR A 149 -19.49 0.43 7.99
N GLU A 150 -18.97 -0.38 8.91
CA GLU A 150 -17.86 -0.01 9.78
C GLU A 150 -16.65 -0.91 9.58
N LEU A 151 -15.46 -0.31 9.63
CA LEU A 151 -14.18 -1.00 9.68
C LEU A 151 -13.41 -0.48 10.91
N PRO A 152 -13.02 -1.34 11.88
CA PRO A 152 -12.48 -0.86 13.14
C PRO A 152 -11.01 -0.44 12.99
N PHE A 153 -10.71 0.85 13.10
CA PHE A 153 -9.34 1.39 13.04
C PHE A 153 -8.66 1.56 14.41
N GLY A 154 -9.37 1.35 15.53
CA GLY A 154 -8.76 1.40 16.87
C GLY A 154 -8.08 2.73 17.19
N GLY A 155 -8.68 3.86 16.81
CA GLY A 155 -8.10 5.20 17.00
C GLY A 155 -7.01 5.58 15.98
N ARG A 156 -6.76 4.74 14.97
CA ARG A 156 -5.81 4.99 13.88
C ARG A 156 -6.47 5.60 12.62
N ALA A 157 -7.73 6.01 12.76
CA ALA A 157 -8.43 6.82 11.78
C ALA A 157 -9.50 7.64 12.51
N ASN A 158 -9.29 8.96 12.60
CA ASN A 158 -10.19 9.88 13.29
C ASN A 158 -11.06 10.67 12.30
N TRP A 159 -10.72 10.66 11.01
CA TRP A 159 -11.44 11.38 9.96
C TRP A 159 -11.86 10.46 8.83
N ALA A 160 -13.01 10.76 8.22
CA ALA A 160 -13.46 10.07 7.01
C ALA A 160 -12.52 10.33 5.83
N SER A 161 -12.20 9.28 5.08
CA SER A 161 -11.41 9.35 3.85
C SER A 161 -11.63 8.11 3.00
N ALA A 162 -11.65 8.27 1.67
CA ALA A 162 -11.60 7.14 0.73
C ALA A 162 -10.32 6.30 0.91
N ARG A 163 -9.27 6.88 1.49
CA ARG A 163 -7.97 6.22 1.76
C ARG A 163 -7.91 5.53 3.12
N ASN A 164 -9.02 5.45 3.86
CA ASN A 164 -9.06 4.63 5.08
C ASN A 164 -9.26 3.17 4.69
N PHE A 165 -8.24 2.34 4.85
CA PHE A 165 -8.34 0.91 4.53
C PHE A 165 -7.45 0.04 5.40
N GLN A 166 -7.75 -1.26 5.39
CA GLN A 166 -6.93 -2.30 6.00
C GLN A 166 -6.67 -3.39 4.97
N LEU A 167 -5.47 -3.96 4.99
CA LEU A 167 -5.09 -5.13 4.21
C LEU A 167 -4.92 -6.33 5.12
N VAL A 168 -5.45 -7.47 4.69
CA VAL A 168 -5.31 -8.78 5.35
C VAL A 168 -4.82 -9.81 4.33
N GLU A 169 -4.24 -10.90 4.79
CA GLU A 169 -3.87 -12.01 3.89
C GLU A 169 -5.13 -12.57 3.20
N ARG A 170 -5.02 -12.92 1.93
CA ARG A 170 -6.14 -13.49 1.16
C ARG A 170 -6.66 -14.75 1.85
N GLY A 171 -7.99 -14.84 2.02
CA GLY A 171 -8.63 -15.95 2.72
C GLY A 171 -8.54 -15.86 4.25
N ALA A 172 -8.02 -14.75 4.79
CA ALA A 172 -8.07 -14.45 6.21
C ALA A 172 -9.51 -14.47 6.75
N SER A 173 -9.65 -15.03 7.95
CA SER A 173 -10.91 -14.98 8.70
C SER A 173 -11.12 -13.60 9.33
N GLU A 174 -12.32 -13.35 9.85
CA GLU A 174 -12.67 -12.03 10.40
C GLU A 174 -11.82 -11.59 11.61
N GLY A 175 -11.23 -12.54 12.34
CA GLY A 175 -10.34 -12.27 13.47
C GLY A 175 -8.87 -12.16 13.10
N SER A 176 -8.52 -12.35 11.83
CA SER A 176 -7.13 -12.38 11.38
C SER A 176 -6.44 -11.02 11.56
N ALA A 177 -5.13 -11.10 11.80
CA ALA A 177 -4.27 -9.93 11.96
C ALA A 177 -4.29 -9.04 10.70
N VAL A 178 -4.30 -7.74 10.92
CA VAL A 178 -4.18 -6.73 9.87
C VAL A 178 -2.70 -6.61 9.47
N ALA A 179 -2.41 -6.84 8.20
CA ALA A 179 -1.06 -6.72 7.65
C ALA A 179 -0.68 -5.24 7.43
N LEU A 180 -1.63 -4.41 7.01
CA LEU A 180 -1.46 -2.97 6.84
C LEU A 180 -2.74 -2.24 7.21
N LEU A 181 -2.64 -1.16 7.98
CA LEU A 181 -3.71 -0.22 8.26
C LEU A 181 -3.23 1.16 7.80
N TYR A 182 -4.04 1.82 7.00
CA TYR A 182 -3.84 3.21 6.62
C TYR A 182 -5.10 4.01 6.93
N GLY A 183 -4.96 5.06 7.73
CA GLY A 183 -6.11 5.80 8.26
C GLY A 183 -5.82 7.27 8.46
N LYS A 184 -6.78 8.13 8.13
CA LYS A 184 -6.63 9.59 8.22
C LYS A 184 -6.70 10.06 9.67
N MET A 185 -5.64 10.75 10.10
CA MET A 185 -5.52 11.30 11.46
C MET A 185 -5.82 12.79 11.50
N GLU A 186 -5.33 13.53 10.50
CA GLU A 186 -5.59 14.96 10.32
C GLU A 186 -5.71 15.30 8.82
N GLU A 187 -5.78 16.58 8.45
CA GLU A 187 -5.97 17.01 7.05
C GLU A 187 -4.89 16.46 6.12
N ASP A 188 -3.61 16.59 6.52
CA ASP A 188 -2.43 16.17 5.77
C ASP A 188 -1.66 15.03 6.45
N GLU A 189 -2.27 14.34 7.41
CA GLU A 189 -1.62 13.31 8.21
C GLU A 189 -2.42 12.00 8.23
N PHE A 190 -1.71 10.89 8.04
CA PHE A 190 -2.28 9.55 8.08
C PHE A 190 -1.44 8.64 8.99
N ALA A 191 -2.11 7.81 9.78
CA ALA A 191 -1.50 6.68 10.45
C ALA A 191 -1.20 5.57 9.44
N LEU A 192 -0.03 4.97 9.55
CA LEU A 192 0.39 3.79 8.79
C LEU A 192 0.93 2.74 9.76
N ASP A 193 0.12 1.72 10.02
CA ASP A 193 0.57 0.55 10.78
C ASP A 193 0.77 -0.62 9.83
N PHE A 194 1.85 -1.38 10.02
CA PHE A 194 2.07 -2.59 9.24
C PHE A 194 2.77 -3.66 10.06
N ALA A 195 2.56 -4.90 9.64
CA ALA A 195 3.15 -6.09 10.21
C ALA A 195 3.70 -6.99 9.10
N PHE A 196 4.38 -8.07 9.50
CA PHE A 196 4.76 -9.13 8.57
C PHE A 196 3.54 -9.56 7.73
N PRO A 197 3.68 -9.75 6.39
CA PRO A 197 4.92 -9.87 5.62
C PRO A 197 5.48 -8.55 5.06
N LEU A 198 4.93 -7.40 5.43
CA LEU A 198 5.33 -6.12 4.85
C LEU A 198 6.60 -5.56 5.46
N SER A 199 7.48 -5.06 4.59
CA SER A 199 8.56 -4.15 4.98
C SER A 199 8.05 -2.71 4.99
N LEU A 200 8.82 -1.83 5.63
CA LEU A 200 8.55 -0.39 5.66
C LEU A 200 8.44 0.19 4.24
N LEU A 201 9.35 -0.19 3.34
CA LEU A 201 9.35 0.24 1.94
C LEU A 201 8.09 -0.24 1.20
N ASN A 202 7.68 -1.49 1.39
CA ASN A 202 6.49 -2.05 0.74
C ASN A 202 5.23 -1.36 1.25
N ALA A 203 5.09 -1.22 2.57
CA ALA A 203 3.94 -0.57 3.20
C ALA A 203 3.78 0.88 2.70
N PHE A 204 4.89 1.64 2.68
CA PHE A 204 4.87 3.00 2.17
C PHE A 204 4.52 3.05 0.68
N ALA A 205 5.14 2.22 -0.16
CA ALA A 205 4.86 2.19 -1.58
C ALA A 205 3.40 1.83 -1.91
N ILE A 206 2.78 0.91 -1.17
CA ILE A 206 1.37 0.53 -1.33
C ILE A 206 0.47 1.74 -1.07
N VAL A 207 0.67 2.49 0.02
CA VAL A 207 -0.20 3.63 0.34
C VAL A 207 -0.08 4.78 -0.67
N LEU A 208 1.06 4.92 -1.37
CA LEU A 208 1.23 5.89 -2.46
C LEU A 208 0.30 5.60 -3.66
N THR A 209 -0.05 4.33 -3.89
CA THR A 209 -0.97 3.97 -4.98
C THR A 209 -2.36 4.58 -4.80
N THR A 210 -2.78 4.78 -3.55
CA THR A 210 -4.10 5.33 -3.19
C THR A 210 -4.22 6.84 -3.31
N TRP A 211 -3.20 7.53 -3.83
CA TRP A 211 -3.25 8.98 -3.99
C TRP A 211 -4.41 9.47 -4.86
N GLY A 212 -4.86 8.67 -5.82
CA GLY A 212 -5.96 8.99 -6.73
C GLY A 212 -7.33 8.50 -6.27
N TRP A 213 -7.45 8.02 -5.03
CA TRP A 213 -8.72 7.61 -4.43
C TRP A 213 -9.52 8.80 -3.91
#